data_AF-A0A526YEZ3-F1
#
_entry.id   AF-A0A526YEZ3-F1
#
_cell.length_a   1.000
_cell.length_b   1.000
_cell.length_c   1.000
_cell.angle_alpha   90.00
_cell.angle_beta   90.00
_cell.angle_gamma   90.00
#
_symmetry.space_group_name_H-M   'P 1'
#
loop_
_entity.id
_entity.type
_entity.pdbx_description
1 polymer ?
#
loop_
_entity_poly.entity_id
_entity_poly.type
_entity_poly.pdbx_seq_one_letter_code
_entity_poly.pdbx_strand_id
1 'polypeptide(L)'
;LKWGGGLIVLDPSSEVAPMVVDHRRRAGRKVIVLDPSSLATGFNALDWIGRFGGTKEEDIVAVATWIMTDNARAASARDDFFRASAMQLLTALIADVCLSGHTEEKDQTLRRVRANLSEPEPKLRERLTRIYEQSESAFVRENVAVFVNMTPETFSGVYANAVKETHWLSYPNYA
;
A
#
# COMPACT_ATOMS: atom_id res chain seq x y z
N LEU A 1 -14.90 -8.52 -31.67
CA LEU A 1 -14.92 -7.49 -30.60
C LEU A 1 -15.45 -6.19 -31.19
N LYS A 2 -16.59 -5.67 -30.72
CA LYS A 2 -17.27 -4.49 -31.31
C LYS A 2 -17.02 -3.17 -30.55
N TRP A 3 -16.66 -3.22 -29.27
CA TRP A 3 -16.38 -2.02 -28.47
C TRP A 3 -15.04 -1.38 -28.88
N GLY A 4 -15.07 -0.14 -29.34
CA GLY A 4 -13.89 0.61 -29.82
C GLY A 4 -13.21 1.50 -28.77
N GLY A 5 -13.88 1.80 -27.65
CA GLY A 5 -13.37 2.70 -26.61
C GLY A 5 -12.26 2.09 -25.74
N GLY A 6 -11.72 2.91 -24.84
CA GLY A 6 -10.90 2.43 -23.72
C GLY A 6 -11.72 1.54 -22.78
N LEU A 7 -11.05 0.60 -22.11
CA LEU A 7 -11.66 -0.30 -21.15
C LEU A 7 -10.61 -0.83 -20.17
N ILE A 8 -11.04 -1.12 -18.95
CA ILE A 8 -10.30 -1.86 -17.93
C ILE A 8 -11.07 -3.16 -17.73
N VAL A 9 -10.36 -4.29 -17.79
CA VAL A 9 -10.96 -5.63 -17.61
C VAL A 9 -10.22 -6.32 -16.48
N LEU A 10 -10.99 -6.76 -15.49
CA LEU A 10 -10.52 -7.73 -14.51
C LEU A 10 -10.71 -9.11 -15.15
N ASP A 11 -9.61 -9.84 -15.34
CA ASP A 11 -9.59 -11.17 -15.96
C ASP A 11 -9.00 -12.22 -15.00
N PRO A 12 -9.70 -12.59 -13.90
CA PRO A 12 -9.14 -13.49 -12.89
C PRO A 12 -8.80 -14.88 -13.42
N SER A 13 -9.50 -15.37 -14.46
CA SER A 13 -9.21 -16.66 -15.09
C SER A 13 -8.05 -16.60 -16.09
N SER A 14 -7.56 -15.41 -16.44
CA SER A 14 -6.55 -15.18 -17.48
C SER A 14 -6.94 -15.73 -18.86
N GLU A 15 -8.24 -15.86 -19.14
CA GLU A 15 -8.75 -16.41 -20.40
C GLU A 15 -9.08 -15.31 -21.42
N VAL A 16 -9.49 -14.13 -20.96
CA VAL A 16 -9.95 -13.05 -21.85
C VAL A 16 -8.77 -12.39 -22.55
N ALA A 17 -7.70 -12.06 -21.82
CA ALA A 17 -6.56 -11.33 -22.39
C ALA A 17 -5.94 -12.06 -23.59
N PRO A 18 -5.61 -13.37 -23.54
CA PRO A 18 -5.06 -14.10 -24.69
C PRO A 18 -5.98 -14.07 -25.93
N MET A 19 -7.30 -14.05 -25.74
CA MET A 19 -8.26 -14.04 -26.85
C MET A 19 -8.35 -12.69 -27.56
N VAL A 20 -8.11 -11.58 -26.84
CA VAL A 20 -8.48 -10.24 -27.33
C VAL A 20 -7.30 -9.29 -27.58
N VAL A 21 -6.14 -9.51 -26.94
CA VAL A 21 -4.98 -8.61 -26.99
C VAL A 21 -4.54 -8.34 -28.44
N ASP A 22 -4.36 -9.38 -29.24
CA ASP A 22 -3.91 -9.25 -30.63
C ASP A 22 -4.92 -8.52 -31.51
N HIS A 23 -6.20 -8.82 -31.33
CA HIS A 23 -7.26 -8.13 -32.05
C HIS A 23 -7.27 -6.63 -31.71
N ARG A 24 -7.11 -6.28 -30.42
CA ARG A 24 -7.08 -4.88 -29.97
C ARG A 24 -5.84 -4.15 -30.48
N ARG A 25 -4.66 -4.78 -30.45
CA ARG A 25 -3.41 -4.23 -31.01
C ARG A 25 -3.53 -3.98 -32.52
N ARG A 26 -4.09 -4.93 -33.28
CA ARG A 26 -4.37 -4.76 -34.73
C ARG A 26 -5.35 -3.61 -35.01
N ALA A 27 -6.25 -3.32 -34.08
CA ALA A 27 -7.15 -2.17 -34.14
C ALA A 27 -6.50 -0.84 -33.67
N GLY A 28 -5.16 -0.78 -33.58
CA GLY A 28 -4.41 0.41 -33.21
C GLY A 28 -4.48 0.80 -31.73
N ARG A 29 -4.88 -0.13 -30.84
CA ARG A 29 -5.03 0.14 -29.41
C ARG A 29 -3.75 -0.20 -28.65
N LYS A 30 -3.34 0.68 -27.73
CA LYS A 30 -2.36 0.35 -26.69
C LYS A 30 -3.00 -0.64 -25.72
N VAL A 31 -2.38 -1.80 -25.54
CA VAL A 31 -2.86 -2.85 -24.63
C VAL A 31 -1.76 -3.13 -23.61
N ILE A 32 -2.08 -2.91 -22.35
CA ILE A 32 -1.23 -3.22 -21.20
C ILE A 32 -1.93 -4.36 -20.45
N VAL A 33 -1.18 -5.41 -20.13
CA VAL A 33 -1.64 -6.54 -19.30
C VAL A 33 -0.78 -6.54 -18.05
N LEU A 34 -1.43 -6.45 -16.89
CA LEU A 34 -0.78 -6.59 -15.59
C LEU A 34 -0.99 -8.03 -15.14
N ASP A 35 0.01 -8.87 -15.37
CA ASP A 35 0.01 -10.28 -14.99
C ASP A 35 1.04 -10.50 -13.86
N PRO A 36 0.61 -10.84 -12.64
CA PRO A 36 1.52 -11.07 -11.51
C PRO A 36 2.44 -12.29 -11.70
N SER A 37 2.15 -13.16 -12.66
CA SER A 37 3.01 -14.30 -13.02
C SER A 37 4.13 -13.91 -13.98
N SER A 38 4.07 -12.71 -14.57
CA SER A 38 5.03 -12.22 -15.56
C SER A 38 5.91 -11.11 -14.96
N LEU A 39 7.19 -11.42 -14.73
CA LEU A 39 8.19 -10.46 -14.23
C LEU A 39 8.46 -9.29 -15.21
N ALA A 40 8.04 -9.42 -16.48
CA ALA A 40 8.19 -8.36 -17.48
C ALA A 40 7.17 -7.22 -17.30
N THR A 41 6.15 -7.43 -16.47
CA THR A 41 5.01 -6.52 -16.31
C THR A 41 4.76 -6.28 -14.83
N GLY A 42 5.23 -5.14 -14.33
CA GLY A 42 5.03 -4.69 -12.95
C GLY A 42 5.02 -3.17 -12.88
N PHE A 43 4.52 -2.65 -11.77
CA PHE A 43 4.56 -1.22 -11.45
C PHE A 43 4.74 -1.04 -9.95
N ASN A 44 5.39 0.05 -9.54
CA ASN A 44 5.42 0.44 -8.15
C ASN A 44 4.20 1.31 -7.86
N ALA A 45 3.32 0.86 -6.96
CA ALA A 45 2.11 1.61 -6.59
C ALA A 45 2.44 2.98 -5.96
N LEU A 46 3.63 3.12 -5.35
CA LEU A 46 4.06 4.37 -4.73
C LEU A 46 4.56 5.42 -5.74
N ASP A 47 4.90 5.01 -6.97
CA ASP A 47 5.36 5.95 -8.04
C ASP A 47 4.29 6.99 -8.42
N TRP A 48 3.04 6.74 -8.05
CA TRP A 48 1.90 7.61 -8.31
C TRP A 48 1.89 8.86 -7.42
N ILE A 49 2.50 8.79 -6.23
CA ILE A 49 2.44 9.82 -5.19
C ILE A 49 3.00 11.15 -5.68
N GLY A 50 2.19 12.20 -5.61
CA GLY A 50 2.54 13.58 -5.98
C GLY A 50 2.64 13.85 -7.47
N ARG A 51 2.19 12.92 -8.34
CA ARG A 51 2.31 13.06 -9.81
C ARG A 51 1.06 13.55 -10.52
N PHE A 52 -0.14 13.39 -9.95
CA PHE A 52 -1.40 13.58 -10.68
C PHE A 52 -2.40 14.54 -10.01
N GLY A 53 -1.91 15.65 -9.46
CA GLY A 53 -2.73 16.78 -9.01
C GLY A 53 -3.16 16.74 -7.54
N GLY A 54 -2.93 15.64 -6.82
CA GLY A 54 -3.03 15.56 -5.36
C GLY A 54 -1.73 15.97 -4.66
N THR A 55 -1.82 16.28 -3.37
CA THR A 55 -0.63 16.39 -2.50
C THR A 55 -0.05 15.00 -2.22
N LYS A 56 1.24 14.92 -1.87
CA LYS A 56 1.86 13.62 -1.56
C LYS A 56 1.16 12.95 -0.37
N GLU A 57 0.76 13.75 0.60
CA GLU A 57 0.06 13.35 1.82
C GLU A 57 -1.30 12.71 1.52
N GLU A 58 -2.10 13.34 0.65
CA GLU A 58 -3.40 12.79 0.21
C GLU A 58 -3.23 11.47 -0.55
N ASP A 59 -2.25 11.40 -1.46
CA ASP A 59 -1.98 10.20 -2.24
C ASP A 59 -1.52 9.03 -1.33
N ILE A 60 -0.73 9.31 -0.29
CA ILE A 60 -0.31 8.30 0.71
C ILE A 60 -1.53 7.72 1.44
N VAL A 61 -2.48 8.57 1.87
CA VAL A 61 -3.71 8.12 2.54
C VAL A 61 -4.58 7.30 1.58
N ALA A 62 -4.65 7.69 0.30
CA ALA A 62 -5.37 6.94 -0.72
C ALA A 62 -4.77 5.54 -0.94
N VAL A 63 -3.45 5.43 -1.05
CA VAL A 63 -2.75 4.14 -1.18
C VAL A 63 -3.00 3.24 0.04
N ALA A 64 -2.89 3.78 1.26
CA ALA A 64 -3.18 3.02 2.48
C ALA A 64 -4.62 2.49 2.49
N THR A 65 -5.57 3.30 2.01
CA THR A 65 -6.98 2.92 1.87
C THR A 65 -7.17 1.78 0.87
N TRP A 66 -6.47 1.80 -0.27
CA TRP A 66 -6.56 0.73 -1.27
C TRP A 66 -5.99 -0.61 -0.80
N ILE A 67 -4.98 -0.57 0.08
CA ILE A 67 -4.37 -1.78 0.65
C ILE A 67 -5.28 -2.39 1.72
N MET A 68 -5.98 -1.55 2.49
CA MET A 68 -6.88 -1.99 3.54
C MET A 68 -8.19 -2.49 2.93
N THR A 69 -8.43 -3.80 2.97
CA THR A 69 -9.65 -4.41 2.40
C THR A 69 -10.91 -3.80 3.02
N ASP A 70 -11.86 -3.35 2.20
CA ASP A 70 -13.21 -2.99 2.67
C ASP A 70 -13.99 -4.24 3.05
N ASN A 71 -14.38 -4.32 4.33
CA ASN A 71 -15.25 -5.38 4.81
C ASN A 71 -16.70 -4.90 4.82
N ALA A 72 -17.54 -5.49 3.97
CA ALA A 72 -18.98 -5.19 3.88
C ALA A 72 -19.81 -5.72 5.07
N ARG A 73 -19.18 -6.17 6.16
CA ARG A 73 -19.87 -6.74 7.34
C ARG A 73 -19.95 -5.71 8.45
N ALA A 74 -21.06 -5.72 9.19
CA ALA A 74 -21.19 -4.98 10.45
C ALA A 74 -20.14 -5.51 11.45
N ALA A 75 -19.03 -4.79 11.56
CA ALA A 75 -17.96 -5.06 12.50
C ALA A 75 -18.31 -4.47 13.88
N SER A 76 -17.69 -5.00 14.94
CA SER A 76 -17.85 -4.39 16.27
C SER A 76 -17.06 -3.08 16.34
N ALA A 77 -17.45 -2.17 17.24
CA ALA A 77 -16.70 -0.91 17.46
C ALA A 77 -15.22 -1.16 17.81
N ARG A 78 -14.91 -2.31 18.44
CA ARG A 78 -13.54 -2.73 18.73
C ARG A 78 -12.80 -3.11 17.45
N ASP A 79 -13.41 -3.86 16.56
CA ASP A 79 -12.80 -4.26 15.29
C ASP A 79 -12.56 -3.04 14.40
N ASP A 80 -13.52 -2.09 14.37
CA ASP A 80 -13.39 -0.83 13.65
C ASP A 80 -12.21 0.00 14.17
N PHE A 81 -12.04 0.09 15.50
CA PHE A 81 -10.91 0.76 16.12
C PHE A 81 -9.57 0.16 15.66
N PHE A 82 -9.42 -1.17 15.71
CA PHE A 82 -8.17 -1.82 15.32
C PHE A 82 -7.92 -1.73 13.82
N ARG A 83 -8.97 -1.80 12.98
CA ARG A 83 -8.85 -1.61 11.53
C ARG A 83 -8.41 -0.18 11.19
N ALA A 84 -9.07 0.83 11.78
CA ALA A 84 -8.71 2.23 11.57
C ALA A 84 -7.28 2.52 12.04
N SER A 85 -6.90 2.00 13.21
CA SER A 85 -5.54 2.16 13.75
C SER A 85 -4.49 1.43 12.89
N ALA A 86 -4.83 0.26 12.35
CA ALA A 86 -3.95 -0.47 11.43
C ALA A 86 -3.72 0.29 10.12
N MET A 87 -4.79 0.91 9.58
CA MET A 87 -4.68 1.82 8.44
C MET A 87 -3.80 3.01 8.76
N GLN A 88 -3.96 3.64 9.94
CA GLN A 88 -3.10 4.75 10.37
C GLN A 88 -1.62 4.32 10.49
N LEU A 89 -1.36 3.13 11.02
CA LEU A 89 0.01 2.59 11.11
C LEU A 89 0.61 2.39 9.71
N LEU A 90 -0.19 1.86 8.77
CA LEU A 90 0.24 1.70 7.38
C LEU A 90 0.50 3.06 6.70
N THR A 91 -0.39 4.04 6.88
CA THR A 91 -0.20 5.42 6.40
C THR A 91 1.10 6.00 6.93
N ALA A 92 1.38 5.85 8.23
CA ALA A 92 2.61 6.35 8.84
C ALA A 92 3.88 5.72 8.24
N LEU A 93 3.86 4.41 7.97
CA LEU A 93 4.99 3.71 7.37
C LEU A 93 5.17 4.02 5.88
N ILE A 94 4.09 4.18 5.11
CA ILE A 94 4.17 4.64 3.72
C ILE A 94 4.72 6.08 3.69
N ALA A 95 4.24 6.94 4.59
CA ALA A 95 4.70 8.31 4.69
C ALA A 95 6.18 8.41 5.05
N ASP A 96 6.67 7.61 6.01
CA ASP A 96 8.09 7.52 6.31
C ASP A 96 8.89 7.12 5.06
N VAL A 97 8.48 6.05 4.38
CA VAL A 97 9.16 5.59 3.16
C VAL A 97 9.21 6.66 2.06
N CYS A 98 8.14 7.43 1.87
CA CYS A 98 8.06 8.39 0.77
C CYS A 98 8.59 9.79 1.10
N LEU A 99 8.50 10.22 2.36
CA LEU A 99 8.65 11.62 2.76
C LEU A 99 9.74 11.88 3.81
N SER A 100 10.25 10.88 4.53
CA SER A 100 11.22 11.13 5.61
C SER A 100 12.64 11.43 5.12
N GLY A 101 12.93 11.18 3.83
CA GLY A 101 14.27 11.35 3.26
C GLY A 101 15.24 10.22 3.61
N HIS A 102 14.83 9.25 4.43
CA HIS A 102 15.68 8.12 4.85
C HIS A 102 15.68 6.93 3.87
N THR A 103 14.77 6.92 2.89
CA THR A 103 14.66 5.84 1.91
C THR A 103 14.99 6.36 0.52
N GLU A 104 15.98 5.72 -0.12
CA GLU A 104 16.33 6.02 -1.52
C GLU A 104 15.13 5.81 -2.45
N GLU A 105 15.00 6.63 -3.50
CA GLU A 105 13.85 6.60 -4.41
C GLU A 105 13.56 5.20 -4.99
N LYS A 106 14.61 4.45 -5.37
CA LYS A 106 14.50 3.07 -5.89
C LYS A 106 13.92 2.07 -4.87
N ASP A 107 14.01 2.40 -3.58
CA ASP A 107 13.56 1.57 -2.46
C ASP A 107 12.19 2.02 -1.93
N GLN A 108 11.60 3.10 -2.48
CA GLN A 108 10.28 3.60 -2.09
C GLN A 108 9.17 2.72 -2.65
N THR A 109 9.04 1.51 -2.09
CA THR A 109 8.13 0.47 -2.56
C THR A 109 7.26 -0.06 -1.43
N LEU A 110 6.10 -0.63 -1.77
CA LEU A 110 5.27 -1.35 -0.79
C LEU A 110 6.00 -2.54 -0.16
N ARG A 111 6.99 -3.14 -0.88
CA ARG A 111 7.88 -4.15 -0.32
C ARG A 111 8.72 -3.61 0.83
N ARG A 112 9.27 -2.40 0.70
CA ARG A 112 10.00 -1.72 1.79
C ARG A 112 9.09 -1.41 2.97
N VAL A 113 7.89 -0.91 2.72
CA VAL A 113 6.86 -0.68 3.76
C VAL A 113 6.56 -1.97 4.51
N ARG A 114 6.34 -3.08 3.78
CA ARG A 114 6.09 -4.39 4.38
C ARG A 114 7.28 -4.91 5.18
N ALA A 115 8.51 -4.71 4.70
CA ALA A 115 9.72 -5.09 5.44
C ALA A 115 9.85 -4.31 6.75
N ASN A 116 9.56 -3.01 6.74
CA ASN A 116 9.53 -2.17 7.95
C ASN A 116 8.43 -2.62 8.91
N LEU A 117 7.22 -2.88 8.40
CA LEU A 117 6.10 -3.35 9.22
C LEU A 117 6.41 -4.72 9.84
N SER A 118 7.02 -5.65 9.10
CA SER A 118 7.23 -7.04 9.56
C SER A 118 8.36 -7.21 10.59
N GLU A 119 8.95 -6.12 11.08
CA GLU A 119 9.92 -6.21 12.15
C GLU A 119 9.29 -6.72 13.46
N PRO A 120 10.08 -7.36 14.34
CA PRO A 120 9.60 -7.70 15.67
C PRO A 120 9.00 -6.48 16.37
N GLU A 121 7.87 -6.66 17.04
CA GLU A 121 7.07 -5.56 17.59
C GLU A 121 7.88 -4.54 18.42
N PRO A 122 8.80 -4.94 19.33
CA PRO A 122 9.61 -3.96 20.06
C PRO A 122 10.47 -3.09 19.13
N LYS A 123 11.03 -3.69 18.08
CA LYS A 123 11.88 -3.01 17.10
C LYS A 123 11.07 -2.05 16.22
N LEU A 124 9.85 -2.44 15.85
CA LEU A 124 8.93 -1.55 15.13
C LEU A 124 8.56 -0.34 16.00
N ARG A 125 8.32 -0.53 17.30
CA ARG A 125 8.05 0.60 18.21
C ARG A 125 9.22 1.55 18.32
N GLU A 126 10.43 1.02 18.50
CA GLU A 126 11.67 1.82 18.48
C GLU A 126 11.83 2.59 17.16
N ARG A 127 11.44 1.98 16.04
CA ARG A 127 11.41 2.64 14.73
C ARG A 127 10.50 3.86 14.74
N LEU A 128 9.26 3.68 15.18
CA LEU A 128 8.24 4.72 15.19
C LEU A 128 8.70 5.88 16.08
N THR A 129 9.28 5.59 17.25
CA THR A 129 9.89 6.63 18.09
C THR A 129 11.00 7.38 17.33
N ARG A 130 11.90 6.67 16.65
CA ARG A 130 12.97 7.30 15.86
C ARG A 130 12.42 8.16 14.72
N ILE A 131 11.41 7.68 13.99
CA ILE A 131 10.76 8.44 12.91
C ILE A 131 10.15 9.72 13.47
N TYR A 132 9.47 9.64 14.62
CA TYR A 132 8.87 10.80 15.28
C TYR A 132 9.93 11.85 15.67
N GLU A 133 11.08 11.42 16.19
CA GLU A 133 12.16 12.30 16.63
C GLU A 133 12.97 12.92 15.47
N GLN A 134 13.16 12.19 14.37
CA GLN A 134 14.13 12.55 13.32
C GLN A 134 13.49 13.03 12.02
N SER A 135 12.21 12.76 11.76
CA SER A 135 11.57 13.14 10.50
C SER A 135 11.43 14.66 10.36
N GLU A 136 11.88 15.19 9.22
CA GLU A 136 11.68 16.60 8.84
C GLU A 136 10.24 16.87 8.35
N SER A 137 9.51 15.83 7.93
CA SER A 137 8.10 15.96 7.53
C SER A 137 7.18 16.07 8.74
N ALA A 138 6.43 17.18 8.83
CA ALA A 138 5.39 17.37 9.85
C ALA A 138 4.31 16.30 9.76
N PHE A 139 3.85 16.00 8.54
CA PHE A 139 2.85 14.95 8.29
C PHE A 139 3.30 13.58 8.83
N VAL A 140 4.55 13.19 8.59
CA VAL A 140 5.09 11.92 9.10
C VAL A 140 5.09 11.91 10.64
N ARG A 141 5.60 12.98 11.28
CA ARG A 141 5.65 13.07 12.74
C ARG A 141 4.25 12.99 13.37
N GLU A 142 3.29 13.74 12.81
CA GLU A 142 1.91 13.76 13.28
C GLU A 142 1.25 12.37 13.18
N ASN A 143 1.43 11.66 12.06
CA ASN A 143 0.86 10.32 11.88
C ASN A 143 1.51 9.26 12.78
N VAL A 144 2.79 9.43 13.16
CA VAL A 144 3.50 8.47 14.01
C VAL A 144 3.25 8.71 15.51
N ALA A 145 2.97 9.96 15.91
CA ALA A 145 2.86 10.38 17.31
C ALA A 145 1.89 9.52 18.14
N VAL A 146 0.76 9.11 17.55
CA VAL A 146 -0.26 8.29 18.22
C VAL A 146 0.29 6.93 18.69
N PHE A 147 1.26 6.35 17.97
CA PHE A 147 1.83 5.04 18.27
C PHE A 147 2.94 5.10 19.31
N VAL A 148 3.66 6.22 19.40
CA VAL A 148 4.73 6.43 20.40
C VAL A 148 4.17 6.38 21.82
N ASN A 149 2.99 6.98 22.02
CA ASN A 149 2.32 7.04 23.32
C ASN A 149 1.35 5.87 23.58
N MET A 150 1.18 4.95 22.62
CA MET A 150 0.26 3.83 22.74
C MET A 150 0.80 2.79 23.73
N THR A 151 -0.09 2.20 24.54
CA THR A 151 0.28 1.10 25.43
C THR A 151 0.72 -0.13 24.62
N PRO A 152 1.63 -0.98 25.16
CA PRO A 152 2.05 -2.19 24.48
C PRO A 152 0.87 -3.07 24.03
N GLU A 153 -0.10 -3.30 24.90
CA GLU A 153 -1.21 -4.21 24.64
C GLU A 153 -2.12 -3.72 23.50
N THR A 154 -2.39 -2.41 23.44
CA THR A 154 -3.16 -1.82 22.36
C THR A 154 -2.36 -1.85 21.06
N PHE A 155 -1.07 -1.54 21.11
CA PHE A 155 -0.19 -1.58 19.94
C PHE A 155 -0.09 -2.98 19.34
N SER A 156 0.04 -4.03 20.15
CA SER A 156 0.08 -5.42 19.65
C SER A 156 -1.18 -5.77 18.84
N GLY A 157 -2.35 -5.30 19.27
CA GLY A 157 -3.60 -5.49 18.54
C GLY A 157 -3.63 -4.76 17.20
N VAL A 158 -3.13 -3.52 17.16
CA VAL A 158 -3.01 -2.73 15.91
C VAL A 158 -2.01 -3.39 14.96
N TYR A 159 -0.85 -3.76 15.48
CA TYR A 159 0.24 -4.40 14.76
C TYR A 159 -0.23 -5.71 14.10
N ALA A 160 -0.91 -6.58 14.86
CA ALA A 160 -1.42 -7.84 14.34
C ALA A 160 -2.42 -7.65 13.18
N ASN A 161 -3.28 -6.64 13.25
CA ASN A 161 -4.22 -6.33 12.17
C ASN A 161 -3.52 -5.78 10.93
N ALA A 162 -2.57 -4.85 11.09
CA ALA A 162 -1.79 -4.32 9.99
C ALA A 162 -0.98 -5.43 9.29
N VAL A 163 -0.37 -6.34 10.06
CA VAL A 163 0.38 -7.48 9.52
C VAL A 163 -0.51 -8.43 8.72
N LYS A 164 -1.74 -8.69 9.21
CA LYS A 164 -2.72 -9.54 8.55
C LYS A 164 -3.18 -8.96 7.21
N GLU A 165 -3.61 -7.70 7.18
CA GLU A 165 -4.12 -7.06 5.95
C GLU A 165 -3.03 -6.90 4.88
N THR A 166 -1.77 -6.79 5.29
CA THR A 166 -0.63 -6.64 4.37
C THR A 166 0.13 -7.94 4.10
N HIS A 167 -0.37 -9.10 4.56
CA HIS A 167 0.35 -10.36 4.46
C HIS A 167 0.71 -10.72 3.01
N TRP A 168 -0.18 -10.42 2.06
CA TRP A 168 -0.01 -10.70 0.63
C TRP A 168 1.22 -10.00 0.01
N LEU A 169 1.66 -8.86 0.56
CA LEU A 169 2.90 -8.17 0.14
C LEU A 169 4.17 -8.96 0.47
N SER A 170 4.06 -10.04 1.25
CA SER A 170 5.19 -10.93 1.55
C SER A 170 5.49 -11.90 0.41
N TYR A 171 4.56 -12.07 -0.53
CA TYR A 171 4.75 -12.98 -1.66
C TYR A 171 5.65 -12.35 -2.74
N PRO A 172 6.67 -13.07 -3.26
CA PRO A 172 7.58 -12.56 -4.28
C PRO A 172 6.88 -11.99 -5.53
N ASN A 173 5.76 -12.58 -5.92
CA ASN A 173 5.05 -12.23 -7.16
C ASN A 173 4.20 -10.94 -7.04
N TYR A 174 3.99 -10.42 -5.84
CA TYR A 174 3.14 -9.24 -5.59
C TYR A 174 3.90 -8.03 -5.06
N ALA A 175 5.22 -8.12 -4.97
CA ALA A 175 6.05 -7.08 -4.37
C ALA A 175 7.39 -6.95 -5.08
#